data_AF-V6IFZ9-F1
#
_entry.id   AF-V6IFZ9-F1
#
_cell.length_a   1.000
_cell.length_b   1.000
_cell.length_c   1.000
_cell.angle_alpha   90.00
_cell.angle_beta   90.00
_cell.angle_gamma   90.00
#
_symmetry.space_group_name_H-M   'P 1'
#
loop_
_entity.id
_entity.type
_entity.pdbx_description
1 polymer ?
#
loop_
_entity_poly.entity_id
_entity_poly.type
_entity_poly.pdbx_seq_one_letter_code
_entity_poly.pdbx_strand_id
1 'polypeptide(L)'
;MHLLGNKLATLPKEIGQLRNLEELHLHYNLIITLPKEIGKLQNLYELHLVSNPLSVKERKDSEVSPKMCNILGLVKSGIVW
;
A
#
# COMPACT_ATOMS: atom_id res chain seq x y z
N MET A 1 11.40 3.86 0.48
CA MET A 1 11.69 3.08 -0.76
C MET A 1 10.80 3.58 -1.89
N HIS A 2 11.37 3.88 -3.06
CA HIS A 2 10.64 4.45 -4.19
C HIS A 2 10.56 3.44 -5.36
N LEU A 3 9.33 3.09 -5.76
CA LEU A 3 9.04 2.20 -6.89
C LEU A 3 8.03 2.85 -7.85
N LEU A 4 8.05 4.19 -7.96
CA LEU A 4 7.23 5.01 -8.85
C LEU A 4 7.23 4.50 -10.30
N GLY A 5 6.08 4.53 -10.96
CA GLY A 5 6.01 4.45 -12.42
C GLY A 5 6.39 3.08 -13.00
N ASN A 6 6.41 2.04 -12.17
CA ASN A 6 6.67 0.68 -12.62
C ASN A 6 5.36 0.01 -13.09
N LYS A 7 5.49 -1.20 -13.63
CA LYS A 7 4.34 -2.04 -14.03
C LYS A 7 4.03 -3.10 -12.98
N LEU A 8 4.24 -2.78 -11.70
CA LEU A 8 4.02 -3.74 -10.62
C LEU A 8 2.53 -4.01 -10.45
N ALA A 9 2.14 -5.28 -10.57
CA ALA A 9 0.77 -5.74 -10.31
C ALA A 9 0.55 -6.13 -8.83
N THR A 10 1.63 -6.49 -8.15
CA THR A 10 1.67 -6.85 -6.72
C THR A 10 3.09 -6.65 -6.17
N LEU A 11 3.27 -6.79 -4.85
CA LEU A 11 4.58 -6.79 -4.19
C LEU A 11 4.99 -8.21 -3.80
N PRO A 12 6.29 -8.50 -3.78
CA PRO A 12 6.80 -9.77 -3.26
C PRO A 12 6.53 -9.91 -1.74
N LYS A 13 6.30 -11.13 -1.26
CA LYS A 13 6.08 -11.42 0.17
C LYS A 13 7.27 -11.00 1.05
N GLU A 14 8.45 -10.95 0.45
CA GLU A 14 9.72 -10.54 1.06
C GLU A 14 9.67 -9.08 1.54
N ILE A 15 8.73 -8.26 1.05
CA ILE A 15 8.53 -6.89 1.56
C ILE A 15 8.37 -6.87 3.08
N GLY A 16 7.71 -7.88 3.67
CA GLY A 16 7.51 -7.96 5.12
C GLY A 16 8.78 -8.21 5.94
N GLN A 17 9.93 -8.42 5.30
CA GLN A 17 11.24 -8.47 5.96
C GLN A 17 11.84 -7.09 6.20
N LEU A 18 11.37 -6.06 5.49
CA LEU A 18 11.85 -4.69 5.60
C LEU A 18 11.30 -3.98 6.85
N ARG A 19 11.57 -4.53 8.03
CA ARG A 19 11.00 -4.04 9.31
C ARG A 19 11.33 -2.59 9.62
N ASN A 20 12.44 -2.08 9.09
CA ASN A 20 12.89 -0.71 9.24
C ASN A 20 12.39 0.23 8.13
N LEU A 21 11.53 -0.25 7.23
CA LEU A 21 10.97 0.58 6.18
C LEU A 21 9.95 1.54 6.79
N GLU A 22 10.22 2.82 6.66
CA GLU A 22 9.40 3.92 7.19
C GLU A 22 8.43 4.47 6.15
N GLU A 23 8.89 4.60 4.91
CA GLU A 23 8.12 5.16 3.79
C GLU A 23 8.19 4.24 2.55
N LEU A 24 7.06 4.03 1.88
CA LEU A 24 6.93 3.21 0.68
C LEU A 24 6.12 3.93 -0.40
N HIS A 25 6.78 4.30 -1.49
CA HIS A 25 6.14 4.99 -2.61
C HIS A 25 5.88 4.04 -3.78
N LEU A 26 4.61 3.76 -4.05
CA LEU A 26 4.13 2.86 -5.11
C LEU A 26 3.21 3.56 -6.11
N HIS A 27 3.15 4.88 -6.05
CA HIS A 27 2.38 5.69 -7.00
C HIS A 27 2.65 5.31 -8.47
N TYR A 28 1.61 5.43 -9.31
CA TYR A 28 1.66 5.13 -10.75
C TYR A 28 2.15 3.71 -11.06
N ASN A 29 1.56 2.70 -10.41
CA ASN A 29 1.76 1.29 -10.72
C ASN A 29 0.43 0.63 -11.13
N LEU A 30 0.45 -0.68 -11.33
CA LEU A 30 -0.72 -1.49 -11.65
C LEU A 30 -1.17 -2.35 -10.45
N ILE A 31 -0.87 -1.92 -9.22
CA ILE A 31 -1.11 -2.71 -8.02
C ILE A 31 -2.62 -2.90 -7.82
N ILE A 32 -3.04 -4.16 -7.79
CA ILE A 32 -4.44 -4.55 -7.62
C ILE A 32 -4.71 -5.03 -6.18
N THR A 33 -3.67 -5.56 -5.52
CA THR A 33 -3.67 -6.07 -4.15
C THR A 33 -2.29 -5.89 -3.50
N LEU A 34 -2.25 -5.78 -2.18
CA LEU A 34 -1.01 -5.85 -1.40
C LEU A 34 -0.90 -7.24 -0.75
N PRO A 35 0.32 -7.80 -0.62
CA PRO A 35 0.50 -9.03 0.14
C PRO A 35 0.22 -8.77 1.63
N LYS A 36 -0.34 -9.76 2.33
CA LYS A 36 -0.58 -9.69 3.79
C LYS A 36 0.69 -9.35 4.59
N GLU A 37 1.85 -9.67 4.04
CA GLU A 37 3.17 -9.36 4.60
C GLU A 37 3.43 -7.85 4.74
N ILE A 38 2.67 -6.98 4.06
CA ILE A 38 2.73 -5.53 4.30
C ILE A 38 2.45 -5.20 5.77
N GLY A 39 1.59 -5.97 6.45
CA GLY A 39 1.33 -5.81 7.89
C GLY A 39 2.52 -6.15 8.80
N LYS A 40 3.61 -6.71 8.28
CA LYS A 40 4.87 -6.95 9.03
C LYS A 40 5.79 -5.74 9.03
N LEU A 41 5.49 -4.69 8.26
CA LEU A 41 6.26 -3.45 8.21
C LEU A 41 5.93 -2.57 9.43
N GLN A 42 6.50 -2.94 10.58
CA GLN A 42 6.17 -2.32 11.87
C GLN A 42 6.51 -0.83 11.96
N ASN A 43 7.54 -0.37 11.23
CA ASN A 43 7.96 1.03 11.24
C ASN A 43 7.37 1.85 10.09
N LEU A 44 6.58 1.23 9.20
CA LEU A 44 6.04 1.94 8.04
C LEU A 44 4.89 2.85 8.48
N TYR A 45 5.13 4.15 8.43
CA TYR A 45 4.12 5.17 8.73
C TYR A 45 3.51 5.78 7.46
N GLU A 46 4.17 5.62 6.31
CA GLU A 46 3.79 6.26 5.05
C GLU A 46 3.76 5.28 3.87
N LEU A 47 2.60 5.17 3.20
CA LEU A 47 2.40 4.34 2.02
C LEU A 47 1.62 5.10 0.94
N HIS A 48 2.25 5.29 -0.23
CA HIS A 48 1.64 5.98 -1.37
C HIS A 48 1.16 5.00 -2.43
N LEU A 49 -0.15 4.89 -2.61
CA LEU A 49 -0.79 4.03 -3.61
C LEU A 49 -1.51 4.80 -4.73
N VAL A 50 -1.39 6.14 -4.76
CA VAL A 50 -2.08 6.99 -5.73
C VAL A 50 -1.81 6.53 -7.16
N SER A 51 -2.83 6.57 -8.02
CA SER A 51 -2.73 6.09 -9.40
C SER A 51 -2.41 4.59 -9.51
N ASN A 52 -2.91 3.77 -8.57
CA ASN A 52 -3.05 2.32 -8.70
C ASN A 52 -4.52 1.91 -8.73
N PRO A 53 -4.89 0.81 -9.41
CA PRO A 53 -6.25 0.25 -9.35
C PRO A 53 -6.73 -0.03 -7.90
N LEU A 54 -5.82 -0.45 -7.01
CA LEU A 54 -6.11 -0.66 -5.60
C LEU A 54 -6.66 0.61 -4.92
N SER A 55 -6.09 1.78 -5.19
CA SER A 55 -6.52 3.04 -4.57
C SER A 55 -7.99 3.40 -4.83
N VAL A 56 -8.53 2.96 -5.97
CA VAL A 56 -9.94 3.17 -6.33
C VAL A 56 -10.86 2.26 -5.51
N LYS A 57 -10.41 1.06 -5.15
CA LYS A 57 -11.16 0.17 -4.25
C LYS A 57 -11.25 0.77 -2.85
N GLU A 58 -10.13 1.29 -2.32
CA GLU A 58 -10.11 1.91 -0.98
C GLU A 58 -11.01 3.14 -0.87
N ARG A 59 -11.14 3.92 -1.96
CA ARG A 59 -12.03 5.09 -2.03
C ARG A 59 -13.51 4.74 -1.98
N LYS A 60 -13.90 3.52 -2.37
CA LYS A 60 -15.31 3.11 -2.31
C LYS A 60 -15.73 2.75 -0.89
N ASP A 61 -14.78 2.28 -0.08
CA ASP A 61 -15.02 1.91 1.32
C ASP A 61 -14.76 3.08 2.30
N SER A 62 -14.20 4.19 1.82
CA SER A 62 -13.94 5.39 2.62
C SER A 62 -14.32 6.67 1.86
N GLU A 63 -15.41 7.33 2.26
CA GLU A 63 -15.87 8.62 1.75
C GLU A 63 -14.90 9.79 2.10
N VAL A 64 -13.57 9.69 1.89
CA VAL A 64 -12.70 10.86 2.09
C VAL A 64 -11.43 10.79 1.24
N SER A 65 -11.44 11.53 0.12
CA SER A 65 -10.27 12.13 -0.59
C SER A 65 -9.14 11.17 -1.05
N PRO A 66 -8.26 11.53 -2.00
CA PRO A 66 -7.08 10.74 -2.37
C PRO A 66 -6.10 10.66 -1.19
N LYS A 67 -6.31 9.73 -0.26
CA LYS A 67 -5.53 9.67 0.97
C LYS A 67 -4.19 8.97 0.77
N MET A 68 -3.16 9.59 1.33
CA MET A 68 -2.05 8.92 1.98
C MET A 68 -2.61 7.82 2.89
N CYS A 69 -2.30 6.56 2.64
CA CYS A 69 -2.80 5.46 3.45
C CYS A 69 -1.76 5.09 4.50
N ASN A 70 -2.08 5.22 5.78
CA ASN A 70 -1.31 4.57 6.83
C ASN A 70 -1.69 3.07 6.86
N ILE A 71 -0.72 2.18 7.07
CA ILE A 71 -0.95 0.73 7.24
C ILE A 71 -2.06 0.43 8.23
N LEU A 72 -2.15 1.17 9.34
CA LEU A 72 -3.21 0.95 10.34
C LEU A 72 -4.62 1.20 9.77
N GLY A 73 -4.74 2.13 8.83
CA GLY A 73 -5.99 2.39 8.11
C GLY A 73 -6.33 1.25 7.15
N LEU A 74 -5.33 0.69 6.47
CA LEU A 74 -5.48 -0.42 5.52
C LEU A 74 -5.87 -1.74 6.17
N VAL A 75 -5.26 -2.03 7.32
CA VAL A 75 -5.57 -3.24 8.09
C VAL A 75 -7.01 -3.15 8.65
N LYS A 76 -7.45 -1.95 9.06
CA LYS A 76 -8.82 -1.72 9.55
C LYS A 76 -9.87 -1.74 8.45
N SER A 77 -9.54 -1.34 7.22
CA SER A 77 -10.48 -1.35 6.09
C SER A 77 -10.68 -2.74 5.48
N GLY A 78 -9.97 -3.78 5.95
CA GLY A 78 -10.11 -5.14 5.43
C GLY A 78 -9.50 -5.36 4.04
N ILE A 79 -8.78 -4.37 3.51
CA ILE A 79 -8.16 -4.38 2.17
C ILE A 79 -6.91 -5.27 2.13
N VAL A 80 -6.39 -5.63 3.31
CA VAL A 80 -5.21 -6.47 3.50
C VAL A 80 -5.62 -7.88 3.93
N TRP A 81 -6.37 -8.62 3.11
CA TRP A 81 -6.58 -10.08 3.24
C TRP A 81 -6.79 -10.75 1.89
#